data_AF-A0A5K0YFT1-F1
#
_entry.id   AF-A0A5K0YFT1-F1
#
_cell.length_a   1.000
_cell.length_b   1.000
_cell.length_c   1.000
_cell.angle_alpha   90.00
_cell.angle_beta   90.00
_cell.angle_gamma   90.00
#
_symmetry.space_group_name_H-M   'P 1'
#
loop_
_entity.id
_entity.type
_entity.pdbx_description
1 polymer ?
#
loop_
_entity_poly.entity_id
_entity_poly.type
_entity_poly.pdbx_seq_one_letter_code
_entity_poly.pdbx_strand_id
1 'polypeptide(L)' 'VFLQSDIEQVASKMKDQFILYSKGRLAVHCDEIGVDVDSDGWLKENPFGIRSDWEQHVIDRGGSMYRIMLSKVIE' A
#
# COMPACT_ATOMS: atom_id res chain seq x y z
N VAL A 1 0.57 -6.68 -6.01
CA VAL A 1 0.82 -7.01 -4.59
C VAL A 1 0.31 -5.87 -3.75
N PHE A 2 -0.64 -6.14 -2.87
CA PHE A 2 -1.13 -5.15 -1.91
C PHE A 2 -0.39 -5.31 -0.59
N LEU A 3 0.27 -4.25 -0.14
CA LEU A 3 0.97 -4.18 1.13
C LEU A 3 0.20 -3.27 2.08
N GLN A 4 0.09 -3.69 3.33
CA GLN A 4 -0.64 -2.95 4.36
C GLN A 4 0.00 -3.18 5.74
N SER A 5 0.14 -2.10 6.52
CA SER A 5 0.49 -2.16 7.94
C SER A 5 -0.05 -0.92 8.67
N ASP A 6 -0.35 -1.05 9.95
CA ASP A 6 -0.64 0.04 10.89
C ASP A 6 0.64 0.74 11.40
N ILE A 7 1.82 0.27 10.98
CA ILE A 7 3.12 0.85 11.33
C ILE A 7 3.85 1.29 10.05
N GLU A 8 4.09 2.59 9.92
CA GLU A 8 4.68 3.20 8.72
C GLU A 8 6.03 2.58 8.36
N GLN A 9 6.93 2.44 9.34
CA GLN A 9 8.26 1.91 9.09
C GLN A 9 8.22 0.45 8.59
N VAL A 10 7.21 -0.32 9.01
CA VAL A 10 7.00 -1.69 8.55
C VAL A 10 6.52 -1.69 7.10
N ALA A 11 5.51 -0.87 6.76
CA ALA A 11 5.02 -0.76 5.39
C ALA A 11 6.10 -0.29 4.41
N SER A 12 6.88 0.73 4.80
CA SER A 12 8.02 1.24 4.02
C SER A 12 9.08 0.19 3.80
N LYS A 13 9.49 -0.53 4.86
CA LYS A 13 10.48 -1.60 4.74
C LYS A 13 9.96 -2.75 3.86
N MET A 14 8.69 -3.12 3.98
CA MET A 14 8.07 -4.13 3.11
C MET A 14 8.14 -3.70 1.64
N LYS A 15 7.75 -2.46 1.33
CA LYS A 15 7.86 -1.88 -0.03
C LYS A 15 9.27 -2.02 -0.57
N ASP A 16 10.26 -1.55 0.19
CA ASP A 16 11.66 -1.52 -0.25
C ASP A 16 12.19 -2.93 -0.53
N GLN A 17 11.83 -3.91 0.32
CA GLN A 17 12.20 -5.32 0.10
C GLN A 17 11.52 -5.89 -1.15
N PHE A 18 10.23 -5.63 -1.37
CA PHE A 18 9.53 -6.08 -2.56
C PHE A 18 10.15 -5.49 -3.83
N ILE A 19 10.44 -4.19 -3.85
CA ILE A 19 11.07 -3.53 -5.00
C ILE A 19 12.47 -4.10 -5.25
N LEU A 20 13.32 -4.17 -4.22
CA LEU A 20 14.70 -4.67 -4.31
C LEU A 20 14.76 -6.09 -4.89
N TYR A 21 13.91 -7.00 -4.38
CA TYR A 21 13.94 -8.40 -4.79
C TYR A 21 13.10 -8.72 -6.02
N SER A 22 12.25 -7.80 -6.49
CA SER A 22 11.47 -7.99 -7.72
C SER A 22 12.32 -8.01 -8.99
N LYS A 23 13.57 -7.49 -8.93
CA LYS A 23 14.46 -7.33 -10.09
C LYS A 23 13.81 -6.57 -11.25
N GLY A 24 13.11 -5.46 -10.93
CA GLY A 24 12.45 -4.60 -11.92
C GLY A 24 11.11 -5.13 -12.43
N ARG A 25 10.59 -6.24 -11.88
CA ARG A 25 9.31 -6.82 -12.28
C ARG A 25 8.10 -6.22 -11.56
N LEU A 26 8.34 -5.46 -10.49
CA LEU A 26 7.31 -4.76 -9.74
C LEU A 26 7.61 -3.27 -9.70
N ALA A 27 6.58 -2.46 -9.84
CA ALA A 27 6.62 -1.02 -9.65
C ALA A 27 5.45 -0.59 -8.73
N VAL A 28 5.55 0.60 -8.15
CA VAL A 28 4.44 1.18 -7.39
C VAL A 28 3.34 1.58 -8.38
N HIS A 29 2.10 1.18 -8.11
CA HIS A 29 0.95 1.35 -9.01
C HIS A 29 0.34 2.77 -8.99
N CYS A 30 1.06 3.78 -8.47
CA CYS A 30 0.52 5.14 -8.27
C CYS A 30 0.24 5.91 -9.58
N ASP A 31 0.65 5.39 -10.74
CA ASP A 31 0.55 6.09 -12.02
C ASP A 31 -0.77 5.83 -12.79
N GLU A 32 -1.70 5.05 -12.23
CA GLU A 32 -2.99 4.77 -12.87
C GLU A 32 -4.10 5.75 -12.43
N ILE A 33 -4.87 6.24 -13.41
CA ILE A 33 -6.01 7.14 -13.21
C ILE A 33 -7.03 6.47 -12.27
N GLY A 34 -7.26 7.05 -11.08
CA GLY A 34 -8.27 6.58 -10.12
C GLY A 34 -7.71 6.08 -8.78
N VAL A 35 -6.39 6.08 -8.60
CA VAL A 35 -5.76 5.72 -7.32
C VAL A 35 -5.61 6.97 -6.44
N ASP A 36 -6.41 7.05 -5.36
CA ASP A 36 -6.34 8.18 -4.41
C ASP A 36 -5.23 7.95 -3.37
N VAL A 37 -4.16 8.73 -3.49
CA VAL A 37 -3.00 8.73 -2.58
C VAL A 37 -2.94 10.00 -1.74
N ASP A 38 -2.38 9.90 -0.54
CA ASP A 38 -2.06 11.06 0.30
C ASP A 38 -0.76 11.78 -0.17
N SER A 39 -0.36 12.83 0.54
CA SER A 39 0.83 13.61 0.23
C SER A 39 2.13 12.80 0.33
N ASP A 40 2.11 11.69 1.07
CA ASP A 40 3.26 10.83 1.31
C ASP A 40 3.25 9.59 0.39
N GLY A 41 2.24 9.49 -0.50
CA GLY A 41 2.11 8.45 -1.50
C GLY A 41 1.45 7.16 -1.01
N TRP A 42 0.79 7.18 0.15
CA TRP A 42 0.01 6.04 0.67
C TRP A 42 -1.40 6.04 0.11
N LEU A 43 -1.96 4.84 -0.15
CA LEU A 43 -3.36 4.72 -0.54
C LEU A 43 -4.27 5.14 0.62
N LYS A 44 -5.17 6.11 0.37
CA LYS A 44 -6.10 6.60 1.39
C LYS A 44 -7.11 5.54 1.80
N GLU A 45 -7.60 4.76 0.83
CA GLU A 45 -8.60 3.72 1.04
C GLU A 45 -8.07 2.33 0.64
N ASN A 46 -8.75 1.30 1.14
CA ASN A 46 -8.49 -0.08 0.74
C ASN A 46 -8.92 -0.26 -0.73
N PRO A 47 -8.01 -0.69 -1.63
CA PRO A 47 -8.29 -0.78 -3.06
C PRO A 47 -9.30 -1.88 -3.42
N PHE A 48 -9.61 -2.79 -2.49
CA PHE A 48 -10.61 -3.84 -2.69
C PHE A 48 -12.00 -3.46 -2.16
N GLY A 49 -12.14 -2.29 -1.53
CA GLY A 49 -13.42 -1.80 -0.97
C GLY A 49 -13.92 -2.57 0.26
N ILE A 50 -13.17 -3.56 0.75
CA ILE A 50 -13.51 -4.35 1.94
C ILE A 50 -12.32 -4.30 2.89
N ARG A 51 -12.60 -3.91 4.14
CA ARG A 51 -11.60 -3.83 5.21
C ARG A 51 -11.45 -5.15 5.93
N SER A 52 -10.25 -5.46 6.38
CA SER A 52 -10.04 -6.55 7.33
C SER A 52 -10.49 -6.16 8.74
N ASP A 53 -10.75 -7.13 9.61
CA ASP A 53 -11.09 -6.88 11.01
C ASP A 53 -10.02 -6.01 11.71
N TRP A 54 -8.73 -6.23 11.38
CA TRP A 54 -7.63 -5.44 11.92
C TRP A 54 -7.64 -4.00 11.38
N GLU A 55 -7.89 -3.82 10.08
CA GLU A 55 -7.96 -2.50 9.47
C GLU A 55 -9.08 -1.66 10.07
N GLN A 56 -10.27 -2.26 10.25
CA GLN A 56 -11.39 -1.58 10.89
C GLN A 56 -11.05 -1.24 12.35
N HIS A 57 -10.44 -2.16 13.10
CA HIS A 57 -10.01 -1.92 14.48
C HIS A 57 -9.05 -0.74 14.63
N VAL A 58 -8.08 -0.59 13.73
CA VAL A 58 -7.12 0.52 13.75
C VAL A 58 -7.81 1.85 13.43
N ILE A 59 -8.65 1.88 12.39
CA ILE A 59 -9.37 3.08 11.95
C ILE A 59 -10.36 3.56 13.01
N ASP A 60 -11.11 2.65 13.66
CA ASP A 60 -12.08 3.00 14.71
C ASP A 60 -11.44 3.69 15.92
N ARG A 61 -10.14 3.49 16.11
CA ARG A 61 -9.33 4.13 17.17
C ARG A 61 -8.65 5.42 16.71
N GLY A 62 -8.88 5.86 15.47
CA GLY A 62 -8.21 7.00 14.87
C GLY A 62 -6.76 6.74 14.48
N GLY A 63 -6.35 5.47 14.36
CA GLY A 63 -5.03 5.09 13.88
C GLY A 63 -4.88 5.20 12.36
N SER A 64 -3.63 5.24 11.89
CA SER A 64 -3.30 5.30 10.47
C SER A 64 -3.06 3.91 9.89
N MET A 65 -3.46 3.72 8.64
CA MET A 65 -3.20 2.51 7.87
C MET A 65 -2.38 2.85 6.63
N TYR A 66 -1.16 2.34 6.57
CA TYR A 66 -0.20 2.58 5.49
C TYR A 66 -0.35 1.50 4.44
N ARG A 67 -0.71 1.91 3.22
CA ARG A 67 -1.15 1.01 2.15
C ARG A 67 -0.42 1.32 0.86
N ILE A 68 0.06 0.29 0.18
CA ILE A 68 0.74 0.40 -1.12
C ILE A 68 0.22 -0.69 -2.05
N MET A 69 -0.07 -0.32 -3.29
CA MET A 69 -0.25 -1.29 -4.38
C MET A 69 1.00 -1.33 -5.25
N LEU A 70 1.55 -2.52 -5.45
CA LEU A 70 2.60 -2.78 -6.42
C LEU A 70 2.00 -3.53 -7.61
N SER A 71 2.23 -3.06 -8.82
CA SER A 71 1.82 -3.72 -10.06
C SER A 71 3.00 -4.44 -10.70
N LYS A 72 2.69 -5.45 -11.50
CA LYS A 72 3.67 -6.08 -12.38
C LYS A 72 4.00 -5.10 -13.50
N VAL A 73 5.28 -4.89 -13.77
CA VAL A 73 5.72 -4.17 -14.98
C VAL A 73 5.40 -5.05 -16.19
N ILE A 74 4.59 -4.52 -17.11
CA ILE A 74 4.30 -5.17 -18.40
C ILE A 74 5.38 -4.71 -19.38
N GLU A 75 6.12 -5.66 -19.94
CA GLU A 75 7.10 -5.43 -21.03
C GLU A 75 6.41 -5.16 -22.37
#